data_AF-A0A6P7GWE5-F1
#
_entry.id   AF-A0A6P7GWE5-F1
#
_cell.length_a   1.000
_cell.length_b   1.000
_cell.length_c   1.000
_cell.angle_alpha   90.00
_cell.angle_beta   90.00
_cell.angle_gamma   90.00
#
_symmetry.space_group_name_H-M   'P 1'
#
loop_
_entity.id
_entity.type
_entity.pdbx_description
1 polymer ?
#
loop_
_entity_poly.entity_id
_entity_poly.type
_entity_poly.pdbx_seq_one_letter_code
_entity_poly.pdbx_strand_id
1 'polypeptide(L)'
;MSIGAICAALSGIVQPYSMTLFGDVTGAIVTYASNYNESLSEPEKTLLADELINAVWLFGMKSVGVGIGVILTTYISTVLFIYSASRQIFKIRKAFLEKTLNQDIAWFDQNRTGDFASTFTQNISKLEEGIGEKIGTFLFFESTFVAGCVLGLVKGWKLALVCMVSLPLSTTIMTIISW
;
A
#
# COMPACT_ATOMS: atom_id res chain seq x y z
N MET A 1 -13.31 3.02 -10.90
CA MET A 1 -12.76 3.46 -9.60
C MET A 1 -13.03 2.48 -8.47
N SER A 2 -14.27 2.05 -8.18
CA SER A 2 -14.55 1.15 -7.04
C SER A 2 -13.79 -0.18 -7.07
N ILE A 3 -13.68 -0.82 -8.24
CA ILE A 3 -12.89 -2.06 -8.41
C ILE A 3 -11.40 -1.82 -8.13
N GLY A 4 -10.85 -0.70 -8.63
CA GLY A 4 -9.46 -0.31 -8.34
C GLY A 4 -9.23 -0.06 -6.85
N ALA A 5 -10.19 0.56 -6.16
CA ALA A 5 -10.11 0.78 -4.72
C ALA A 5 -10.09 -0.54 -3.91
N ILE A 6 -10.93 -1.51 -4.28
CA ILE A 6 -10.95 -2.84 -3.63
C ILE A 6 -9.61 -3.55 -3.86
N CYS A 7 -9.09 -3.51 -5.09
CA CYS A 7 -7.79 -4.07 -5.40
C CYS A 7 -6.66 -3.37 -4.61
N ALA A 8 -6.63 -2.04 -4.55
CA ALA A 8 -5.65 -1.30 -3.73
C ALA A 8 -5.71 -1.69 -2.25
N ALA A 9 -6.92 -1.87 -1.71
CA ALA A 9 -7.10 -2.28 -0.33
C ALA A 9 -6.56 -3.71 -0.09
N LEU A 10 -6.87 -4.64 -1.00
CA LEU A 10 -6.38 -6.01 -0.92
C LEU A 10 -4.86 -6.09 -0.98
N SER A 11 -4.21 -5.35 -1.90
CA SER A 11 -2.74 -5.34 -1.97
C SER A 11 -2.10 -4.71 -0.73
N GLY A 12 -2.76 -3.73 -0.10
CA GLY A 12 -2.31 -3.16 1.18
C GLY A 12 -2.33 -4.18 2.33
N ILE A 13 -3.38 -5.01 2.46
CA ILE A 13 -3.49 -6.05 3.49
C ILE A 13 -2.40 -7.13 3.34
N VAL A 14 -1.97 -7.37 2.11
CA VAL A 14 -0.97 -8.41 1.81
C VAL A 14 0.41 -8.08 2.39
N GLN A 15 0.78 -6.80 2.50
CA GLN A 15 2.08 -6.40 3.04
C GLN A 15 2.28 -6.84 4.51
N PRO A 16 1.39 -6.51 5.46
CA PRO A 16 1.52 -7.00 6.84
C PRO A 16 1.27 -8.51 6.95
N TYR A 17 0.46 -9.11 6.07
CA TYR A 17 0.30 -10.57 6.02
C TYR A 17 1.61 -11.28 5.68
N SER A 18 2.39 -10.77 4.72
CA SER A 18 3.71 -11.32 4.37
C SER A 18 4.68 -11.30 5.55
N MET A 19 4.60 -10.27 6.41
CA MET A 19 5.36 -10.19 7.66
C MET A 19 5.00 -11.32 8.62
N THR A 20 3.72 -11.69 8.71
CA THR A 20 3.28 -12.81 9.57
C THR A 20 3.76 -14.17 9.08
N LEU A 21 3.80 -14.38 7.75
CA LEU A 21 4.37 -15.60 7.17
C LEU A 21 5.84 -15.79 7.53
N PHE A 22 6.61 -14.70 7.49
CA PHE A 22 8.01 -14.72 7.90
C PHE A 22 8.16 -15.01 9.41
N GLY A 23 7.26 -14.47 10.22
CA GLY A 23 7.19 -14.76 11.66
C GLY A 23 6.95 -16.24 11.95
N ASP A 24 6.05 -16.89 11.21
CA ASP A 24 5.72 -18.30 11.41
C ASP A 24 6.93 -19.23 11.07
N VAL A 25 7.68 -18.93 10.01
CA VAL A 25 8.93 -19.68 9.69
C VAL A 25 10.01 -19.45 10.73
N THR A 26 10.17 -18.21 11.17
CA THR A 26 11.14 -17.89 12.22
C THR A 26 10.79 -18.65 13.49
N GLY A 27 9.50 -18.76 13.84
CA GLY A 27 9.04 -19.58 14.96
C GLY A 27 9.35 -21.07 14.80
N ALA A 28 9.22 -21.62 13.59
CA ALA A 28 9.59 -23.02 13.30
C ALA A 28 11.11 -23.24 13.44
N ILE A 29 11.94 -22.32 12.96
CA ILE A 29 13.40 -22.37 13.11
C ILE A 29 13.79 -22.29 14.59
N VAL A 30 13.18 -21.40 15.36
CA VAL A 30 13.45 -21.26 16.79
C VAL A 30 13.04 -22.52 17.56
N THR A 31 11.89 -23.11 17.24
CA THR A 31 11.42 -24.38 17.84
C THR A 31 12.37 -25.54 17.52
N TYR A 32 12.86 -25.62 16.28
CA TYR A 32 13.88 -26.59 15.90
C TYR A 32 15.17 -26.39 16.71
N ALA A 33 15.65 -25.14 16.79
CA ALA A 33 16.88 -24.81 17.53
C ALA A 33 16.75 -25.07 19.05
N SER A 34 15.59 -24.82 19.66
CA SER A 34 15.38 -25.05 21.09
C SER A 34 15.25 -26.53 21.45
N ASN A 35 14.67 -27.32 20.55
CA ASN A 35 14.45 -28.76 20.77
C ASN A 35 15.62 -29.60 20.29
N TYR A 36 16.57 -29.02 19.56
CA TYR A 36 17.80 -29.68 19.15
C TYR A 36 18.70 -29.94 20.36
N ASN A 37 18.77 -31.20 20.78
CA ASN A 37 19.70 -31.67 21.79
C ASN A 37 20.62 -32.74 21.18
N GLU A 38 21.93 -32.59 21.39
CA GLU A 38 22.95 -33.47 20.80
C GLU A 38 22.79 -34.93 21.24
N SER A 39 22.22 -35.15 22.43
CA SER A 39 21.90 -36.46 23.02
C SER A 39 20.62 -37.13 22.50
N LEU A 40 19.86 -36.50 21.60
CA LEU A 40 18.65 -37.09 21.03
C LEU A 40 18.97 -38.31 20.15
N SER A 41 18.03 -39.24 20.09
CA SER A 41 18.11 -40.41 19.23
C SER A 41 18.09 -39.96 17.76
N GLU A 42 18.89 -40.61 16.89
CA GLU A 42 18.86 -40.39 15.42
C GLU A 42 17.44 -40.26 14.81
N PRO A 43 16.44 -41.11 15.14
CA PRO A 43 15.09 -40.97 14.60
C PRO A 43 14.34 -39.70 15.05
N GLU A 44 14.64 -39.16 16.23
CA GLU A 44 14.01 -37.94 16.74
C GLU A 44 14.59 -36.70 16.03
N LYS A 45 15.90 -36.72 15.73
CA LYS A 45 16.56 -35.67 14.95
C LYS A 45 16.00 -35.58 13.53
N THR A 46 15.76 -36.73 12.88
CA THR A 46 15.18 -36.76 11.53
C THR A 46 13.74 -36.23 11.51
N LEU A 47 12.93 -36.57 12.52
CA LEU A 47 11.55 -36.08 12.63
C LEU A 47 11.50 -34.54 12.77
N LEU A 48 12.36 -33.98 13.62
CA LEU A 48 12.46 -32.52 13.83
C LEU A 48 12.93 -31.81 12.56
N ALA A 49 13.88 -32.40 11.83
CA ALA A 49 14.33 -31.86 10.55
C ALA A 49 13.22 -31.89 9.49
N ASP A 50 12.43 -32.97 9.42
CA ASP A 50 11.30 -33.08 8.49
C ASP A 50 10.21 -32.05 8.79
N GLU A 51 9.91 -31.79 10.08
CA GLU A 51 8.94 -30.76 10.48
C GLU A 51 9.40 -29.35 10.07
N LEU A 52 10.69 -29.03 10.25
CA LEU A 52 11.29 -27.77 9.80
C LEU A 52 11.21 -27.62 8.28
N ILE A 53 11.61 -28.67 7.54
CA ILE A 53 11.60 -28.66 6.07
C ILE A 53 10.17 -28.45 5.56
N ASN A 54 9.18 -29.11 6.16
CA ASN A 54 7.78 -28.93 5.79
C ASN A 54 7.29 -27.49 6.06
N ALA A 55 7.66 -26.90 7.20
CA ALA A 55 7.32 -25.51 7.52
C ALA A 55 7.93 -24.51 6.52
N VAL A 56 9.20 -24.71 6.14
CA VAL A 56 9.89 -23.89 5.13
C VAL A 56 9.25 -24.06 3.75
N TRP A 57 8.89 -25.29 3.37
CA TRP A 57 8.25 -25.57 2.10
C TRP A 57 6.86 -24.92 2.00
N LEU A 58 6.06 -25.01 3.07
CA LEU A 58 4.76 -24.35 3.18
C LEU A 58 4.88 -22.83 3.06
N PHE A 59 5.90 -22.23 3.68
CA PHE A 59 6.19 -20.81 3.53
C PHE A 59 6.56 -20.42 2.11
N GLY A 60 7.40 -21.22 1.45
CA GLY A 60 7.79 -21.00 0.06
C GLY A 60 6.57 -20.94 -0.86
N MET A 61 5.69 -21.94 -0.78
CA MET A 61 4.45 -21.97 -1.56
C MET A 61 3.53 -20.77 -1.27
N LYS A 62 3.30 -20.47 0.02
CA LYS A 62 2.43 -19.35 0.42
C LYS A 62 2.99 -18.01 -0.07
N SER A 63 4.30 -17.80 0.03
CA SER A 63 4.96 -16.56 -0.39
C SER A 63 4.86 -16.35 -1.90
N VAL A 64 5.01 -17.42 -2.69
CA VAL A 64 4.83 -17.35 -4.15
C VAL A 64 3.39 -17.00 -4.52
N GLY A 65 2.40 -17.66 -3.91
CA GLY A 65 0.98 -17.38 -4.17
C GLY A 65 0.59 -15.94 -3.84
N VAL A 66 1.09 -15.43 -2.71
CA VAL A 66 0.91 -14.04 -2.29
C VAL A 66 1.59 -13.07 -3.26
N GLY A 67 2.82 -13.35 -3.69
CA GLY A 67 3.55 -12.49 -4.63
C GLY A 67 2.83 -12.32 -5.97
N ILE A 68 2.32 -13.42 -6.55
CA ILE A 68 1.52 -13.38 -7.78
C ILE A 68 0.25 -12.54 -7.57
N GLY A 69 -0.44 -12.75 -6.44
CA GLY A 69 -1.63 -11.99 -6.07
C GLY A 69 -1.38 -10.48 -6.00
N VAL A 70 -0.25 -10.06 -5.40
CA VAL A 70 0.12 -8.64 -5.29
C VAL A 70 0.37 -8.02 -6.65
N ILE A 71 1.12 -8.70 -7.52
CA ILE A 71 1.45 -8.18 -8.85
C ILE A 71 0.17 -7.93 -9.64
N LEU A 72 -0.72 -8.91 -9.70
CA LEU A 72 -1.98 -8.81 -10.43
C LEU A 72 -2.88 -7.70 -9.87
N THR A 73 -3.07 -7.71 -8.55
CA THR A 73 -3.98 -6.78 -7.87
C THR A 73 -3.49 -5.34 -7.96
N THR A 74 -2.19 -5.11 -7.75
CA THR A 74 -1.58 -3.79 -7.82
C THR A 74 -1.61 -3.26 -9.26
N TYR A 75 -1.28 -4.11 -10.25
CA TYR A 75 -1.33 -3.72 -11.65
C TYR A 75 -2.75 -3.30 -12.08
N ILE A 76 -3.76 -4.13 -11.78
CA ILE A 76 -5.16 -3.83 -12.10
C ILE A 76 -5.60 -2.53 -11.42
N SER A 77 -5.25 -2.35 -10.15
CA SER A 77 -5.56 -1.14 -9.40
C SER A 77 -5.01 0.11 -10.08
N THR A 78 -3.69 0.14 -10.34
CA THR A 78 -3.01 1.30 -10.94
C THR A 78 -3.57 1.64 -12.32
N VAL A 79 -3.78 0.64 -13.18
CA VAL A 79 -4.35 0.87 -14.53
C VAL A 79 -5.76 1.44 -14.44
N LEU A 80 -6.62 0.90 -13.56
CA LEU A 80 -8.00 1.38 -13.41
C LEU A 80 -8.07 2.81 -12.88
N PHE A 81 -7.17 3.20 -11.97
CA PHE A 81 -7.10 4.56 -11.45
C PHE A 81 -6.65 5.56 -12.51
N ILE A 82 -5.55 5.28 -13.21
CA ILE A 82 -5.03 6.14 -14.29
C ILE A 82 -6.07 6.28 -15.40
N TYR A 83 -6.68 5.18 -15.82
CA TYR A 83 -7.72 5.20 -16.86
C TYR A 83 -8.94 6.02 -16.43
N SER A 84 -9.40 5.85 -15.19
CA SER A 84 -10.54 6.61 -14.66
C SER A 84 -10.23 8.10 -14.57
N ALA A 85 -9.03 8.47 -14.11
CA ALA A 85 -8.57 9.85 -14.04
C ALA A 85 -8.55 10.49 -15.43
N SER A 86 -7.85 9.87 -16.38
CA SER A 86 -7.73 10.37 -17.76
C SER A 86 -9.10 10.67 -18.39
N ARG A 87 -10.08 9.79 -18.19
CA ARG A 87 -11.45 10.00 -18.68
C ARG A 87 -12.15 11.20 -18.03
N GLN A 88 -11.94 11.44 -16.74
CA GLN A 88 -12.53 12.59 -16.04
C GLN A 88 -11.89 13.90 -16.51
N ILE A 89 -10.59 13.91 -16.69
CA ILE A 89 -9.84 15.08 -17.15
C ILE A 89 -10.24 15.47 -18.56
N PHE A 90 -10.43 14.49 -19.45
CA PHE A 90 -10.92 14.77 -20.80
C PHE A 90 -12.27 15.49 -20.78
N LYS A 91 -13.19 15.07 -19.90
CA LYS A 91 -14.48 15.77 -19.72
C LYS A 91 -14.31 17.19 -19.17
N ILE A 92 -13.42 17.37 -18.20
CA ILE A 92 -13.12 18.68 -17.61
C ILE A 92 -12.52 19.62 -18.67
N ARG A 93 -11.54 19.16 -19.44
CA ARG A 93 -10.93 19.93 -20.55
C ARG A 93 -11.97 20.33 -21.60
N LYS A 94 -12.85 19.40 -21.98
CA LYS A 94 -13.94 19.69 -22.93
C LYS A 94 -14.90 20.75 -22.39
N ALA A 95 -15.39 20.58 -21.16
CA ALA A 95 -16.31 21.53 -20.53
C ALA A 95 -15.67 22.90 -20.35
N PHE A 96 -14.40 22.96 -19.97
CA PHE A 96 -13.67 24.21 -19.85
C PHE A 96 -13.55 24.94 -21.19
N LEU A 97 -13.17 24.23 -22.26
CA LEU A 97 -13.05 24.84 -23.59
C LEU A 97 -14.41 25.37 -24.06
N GLU A 98 -15.47 24.58 -23.89
CA GLU A 98 -16.84 24.97 -24.27
C GLU A 98 -17.31 26.22 -23.51
N LYS A 99 -17.01 26.33 -22.21
CA LYS A 99 -17.39 27.51 -21.42
C LYS A 99 -16.52 28.73 -21.70
N THR A 100 -15.23 28.54 -21.93
CA THR A 100 -14.31 29.62 -22.27
C THR A 100 -14.70 30.26 -23.60
N LEU A 101 -15.10 29.48 -24.60
CA LEU A 101 -15.52 29.99 -25.91
C LEU A 101 -16.87 30.75 -25.88
N ASN A 102 -17.71 30.51 -24.87
CA ASN A 102 -19.02 31.16 -24.72
C ASN A 102 -18.99 32.37 -23.77
N GLN A 103 -17.80 32.85 -23.39
CA GLN A 103 -17.64 33.93 -22.42
C GLN A 103 -17.62 35.31 -23.09
N ASP A 104 -18.13 36.33 -22.40
CA ASP A 104 -18.20 37.71 -22.92
C ASP A 104 -16.83 38.35 -23.18
N ILE A 105 -16.76 39.24 -24.17
CA ILE A 105 -15.53 39.97 -24.54
C ILE A 105 -14.98 40.79 -23.35
N ALA A 106 -15.86 41.36 -22.53
CA ALA A 106 -15.46 42.10 -21.32
C ALA A 106 -14.69 41.24 -20.30
N TRP A 107 -14.94 39.93 -20.27
CA TRP A 107 -14.19 38.99 -19.43
C TRP A 107 -12.78 38.75 -19.96
N PHE A 108 -12.61 38.70 -21.29
CA PHE A 108 -11.30 38.56 -21.94
C PHE A 108 -10.42 39.81 -21.79
N ASP A 109 -11.02 41.00 -21.70
CA ASP A 109 -10.27 42.24 -21.44
C ASP A 109 -9.68 42.30 -20.02
N GLN A 110 -10.37 41.70 -19.04
CA GLN A 110 -9.88 41.63 -17.66
C GLN A 110 -8.85 40.50 -17.46
N ASN A 111 -9.00 39.41 -18.21
CA ASN A 111 -8.14 38.23 -18.12
C ASN A 111 -7.33 38.04 -19.41
N ARG A 112 -6.14 38.66 -19.50
CA ARG A 112 -5.19 38.41 -20.61
C ARG A 112 -5.00 36.90 -20.80
N THR A 113 -5.47 36.40 -21.93
CA THR A 113 -5.78 34.98 -22.23
C THR A 113 -4.62 33.99 -22.01
N GLY A 114 -3.36 34.46 -22.01
CA GLY A 114 -2.17 33.64 -21.89
C GLY A 114 -1.87 33.09 -20.48
N ASP A 115 -2.05 33.90 -19.43
CA ASP A 115 -1.77 33.47 -18.06
C ASP A 115 -2.86 32.57 -17.49
N PHE A 116 -4.13 32.88 -17.81
CA PHE A 116 -5.26 32.10 -17.32
C PHE A 116 -5.30 30.69 -17.92
N ALA A 117 -5.14 30.57 -19.25
CA ALA A 117 -5.20 29.28 -19.93
C ALA A 117 -4.03 28.35 -19.56
N SER A 118 -2.83 28.92 -19.39
CA SER A 118 -1.64 28.17 -18.98
C SER A 118 -1.76 27.68 -17.52
N THR A 119 -2.16 28.58 -16.61
CA THR A 119 -2.41 28.23 -15.20
C THR A 119 -3.50 27.17 -15.07
N PHE A 120 -4.58 27.28 -15.84
CA PHE A 120 -5.66 26.30 -15.83
C PHE A 120 -5.20 24.93 -16.32
N THR A 121 -4.41 24.89 -17.39
CA THR A 121 -3.82 23.63 -17.90
C THR A 121 -2.91 23.00 -16.86
N GLN A 122 -2.06 23.79 -16.18
CA GLN A 122 -1.22 23.31 -15.08
C GLN A 122 -2.07 22.76 -13.93
N ASN A 123 -3.14 23.43 -13.55
CA ASN A 123 -4.04 22.98 -12.48
C ASN A 123 -4.73 21.66 -12.85
N ILE A 124 -5.13 21.48 -14.11
CA ILE A 124 -5.68 20.20 -14.58
C ILE A 124 -4.64 19.08 -14.52
N SER A 125 -3.41 19.33 -14.95
CA SER A 125 -2.36 18.30 -14.90
C SER A 125 -2.06 17.88 -13.46
N LYS A 126 -2.04 18.83 -12.51
CA LYS A 126 -1.93 18.50 -11.07
C LYS A 126 -3.13 17.71 -10.57
N LEU A 127 -4.34 18.04 -11.03
CA LEU A 127 -5.56 17.30 -10.70
C LEU A 127 -5.51 15.87 -11.27
N GLU A 128 -4.94 15.68 -12.46
CA GLU A 128 -4.74 14.38 -13.09
C GLU A 128 -3.84 13.47 -12.26
N GLU A 129 -2.68 14.00 -11.87
CA GLU A 129 -1.74 13.29 -11.00
C GLU A 129 -2.37 12.95 -9.64
N GLY A 130 -3.13 13.90 -9.08
CA GLY A 130 -3.82 13.72 -7.80
C GLY A 130 -4.89 12.62 -7.84
N ILE A 131 -5.78 12.65 -8.83
CA ILE A 131 -6.92 11.71 -8.91
C ILE A 131 -6.49 10.32 -9.43
N GLY A 132 -5.43 10.26 -10.24
CA GLY A 132 -4.91 9.02 -10.80
C GLY A 132 -4.18 8.19 -9.75
N GLU A 133 -2.86 8.24 -9.80
CA GLU A 133 -2.01 7.33 -9.02
C GLU A 133 -2.10 7.59 -7.51
N LYS A 134 -2.15 8.87 -7.09
CA LYS A 134 -2.03 9.23 -5.67
C LYS A 134 -3.20 8.75 -4.82
N ILE A 135 -4.43 8.76 -5.32
CA ILE A 135 -5.58 8.19 -4.61
C ILE A 135 -5.41 6.68 -4.40
N GLY A 136 -4.92 5.96 -5.42
CA GLY A 136 -4.65 4.53 -5.31
C GLY A 136 -3.58 4.22 -4.26
N THR A 137 -2.49 4.99 -4.26
CA THR A 137 -1.41 4.87 -3.26
C THR A 137 -1.88 5.24 -1.85
N PHE A 138 -2.72 6.27 -1.71
CA PHE A 138 -3.30 6.66 -0.43
C PHE A 138 -4.14 5.52 0.17
N LEU A 139 -5.04 4.93 -0.62
CA LEU A 139 -5.86 3.80 -0.17
C LEU A 139 -5.02 2.56 0.17
N PHE A 140 -3.94 2.33 -0.57
CA PHE A 140 -2.99 1.26 -0.25
C PHE A 140 -2.38 1.47 1.15
N PHE A 141 -1.84 2.66 1.43
CA PHE A 141 -1.22 2.95 2.72
C PHE A 141 -2.22 2.93 3.88
N GLU A 142 -3.42 3.46 3.69
CA GLU A 142 -4.49 3.38 4.70
C GLU A 142 -4.86 1.93 5.01
N SER A 143 -5.00 1.10 3.99
CA SER A 143 -5.30 -0.33 4.16
C SER A 143 -4.16 -1.06 4.88
N THR A 144 -2.90 -0.82 4.48
CA THR A 144 -1.71 -1.36 5.13
C THR A 144 -1.62 -0.95 6.60
N PHE A 145 -1.93 0.30 6.91
CA PHE A 145 -1.93 0.81 8.27
C PHE A 145 -2.97 0.10 9.14
N VAL A 146 -4.23 0.06 8.70
CA VAL A 146 -5.31 -0.60 9.43
C VAL A 146 -5.03 -2.10 9.59
N ALA A 147 -4.64 -2.78 8.52
CA ALA A 147 -4.33 -4.22 8.56
C ALA A 147 -3.13 -4.52 9.46
N GLY A 148 -2.09 -3.68 9.42
CA GLY A 148 -0.91 -3.80 10.28
C GLY A 148 -1.25 -3.63 11.76
N CYS A 149 -2.06 -2.61 12.10
CA CYS A 149 -2.52 -2.41 13.48
C CYS A 149 -3.34 -3.60 13.99
N VAL A 150 -4.28 -4.11 13.18
CA VAL A 150 -5.12 -5.26 13.56
C VAL A 150 -4.28 -6.53 13.74
N LEU A 151 -3.43 -6.88 12.77
CA LEU A 151 -2.59 -8.08 12.84
C LEU A 151 -1.59 -8.02 14.01
N GLY A 152 -1.02 -6.84 14.29
CA GLY A 152 -0.14 -6.62 15.43
C GLY A 152 -0.85 -6.85 16.77
N LEU A 153 -2.05 -6.28 16.94
CA LEU A 153 -2.83 -6.43 18.17
C LEU A 153 -3.27 -7.88 18.41
N VAL A 154 -3.61 -8.63 17.35
CA VAL A 154 -4.03 -10.04 17.44
C VAL A 154 -2.87 -10.95 17.84
N LYS A 155 -1.68 -10.82 17.23
CA LYS A 155 -0.54 -11.70 17.52
C LYS A 155 0.11 -11.41 18.87
N GLY A 156 0.09 -10.16 19.35
CA GLY A 156 0.70 -9.80 20.63
C GLY A 156 0.34 -8.40 21.10
N TRP A 157 -0.79 -8.28 21.81
CA TRP A 157 -1.31 -6.98 22.28
C TRP A 157 -0.35 -6.19 23.17
N LYS A 158 0.44 -6.86 24.02
CA LYS A 158 1.40 -6.18 24.91
C LYS A 158 2.53 -5.51 24.13
N LEU A 159 3.15 -6.22 23.18
CA LEU A 159 4.26 -5.69 22.38
C LEU A 159 3.76 -4.64 21.39
N ALA A 160 2.60 -4.88 20.76
CA ALA A 160 1.99 -3.95 19.81
C ALA A 160 1.65 -2.59 20.45
N LEU A 161 1.13 -2.58 21.69
CA LEU A 161 0.83 -1.32 22.41
C LEU A 161 2.10 -0.50 22.68
N VAL A 162 3.20 -1.16 23.07
CA VAL A 162 4.49 -0.48 23.28
C VAL A 162 4.98 0.16 21.98
N CYS A 163 4.90 -0.56 20.85
CA CYS A 163 5.25 -0.02 19.54
C CYS A 163 4.33 1.14 19.12
N MET A 164 3.03 1.06 19.38
CA MET A 164 2.09 2.14 19.06
C MET A 164 2.41 3.44 19.81
N VAL A 165 2.87 3.35 21.07
CA VAL A 165 3.29 4.52 21.85
C VAL A 165 4.61 5.12 21.32
N SER A 166 5.48 4.32 20.71
CA SER A 166 6.73 4.81 20.14
C SER A 166 6.55 5.68 18.87
N LEU A 167 5.51 5.42 18.08
CA LEU A 167 5.21 6.17 16.84
C LEU A 167 5.04 7.69 17.07
N PRO A 168 4.16 8.16 17.97
CA PRO A 168 4.01 9.60 18.22
C PRO A 168 5.25 10.22 18.87
N LEU A 169 6.02 9.46 19.65
CA LEU A 169 7.28 9.94 20.20
C LEU A 169 8.31 10.21 19.09
N SER A 170 8.43 9.31 18.11
CA SER A 170 9.31 9.52 16.97
C SER A 170 8.88 10.69 16.08
N THR A 171 7.57 10.84 15.81
CA THR A 171 7.09 11.95 14.97
C THR A 171 7.25 13.31 15.67
N THR A 172 7.00 13.39 16.98
CA THR A 172 7.18 14.63 17.74
C THR A 172 8.65 15.07 17.77
N ILE A 173 9.60 14.14 17.96
CA ILE A 173 11.03 14.44 17.89
C ILE A 173 11.41 14.98 16.50
N MET A 174 10.93 14.36 15.42
CA MET A 174 11.19 14.85 14.05
C MET A 174 10.61 16.25 13.83
N THR A 175 9.41 16.51 14.32
CA THR A 175 8.81 17.85 14.20
C THR A 175 9.62 18.91 14.96
N ILE A 176 10.18 18.58 16.13
CA ILE A 176 11.00 19.51 16.91
C ILE A 176 12.33 19.82 16.19
N ILE A 177 12.96 18.84 15.55
CA ILE A 177 14.21 19.04 14.80
C ILE A 177 13.99 19.91 13.54
N SER A 178 12.80 19.84 12.95
CA SER A 178 12.46 20.61 11.75
C SER A 178 12.21 22.10 12.00
N TRP A 179 12.10 22.52 13.26
CA TRP A 179 11.90 23.91 13.68
C TRP A 179 13.20 24.53 14.19
#